data_AF-A0A1Y2JBT9-F1
#
_entry.id   AF-A0A1Y2JBT9-F1
#
_cell.length_a   1.000
_cell.length_b   1.000
_cell.length_c   1.000
_cell.angle_alpha   90.00
_cell.angle_beta   90.00
_cell.angle_gamma   90.00
#
_symmetry.space_group_name_H-M   'P 1'
#
loop_
_entity.id
_entity.type
_entity.pdbx_description
1 polymer ?
#
loop_
_entity_poly.entity_id
_entity_poly.type
_entity_poly.pdbx_seq_one_letter_code
_entity_poly.pdbx_strand_id
1 'polypeptide(L)'
;MQSGAGLLERLNTSSCMGCHQSSSTAGFHFLGVDRFDFGRDADAIRNALDGNELQLPFSPHVYAELVRRKDYVERVSLGQAPNSFRPHPSAPPAAWESGNPAYVVAGDNMPCPLNADLAQAAKWSCNATRNLTCQALVTNAATSSNLGQCVAAAQNVAAGLSCRSNVIEDSTAKTAANNPLGFNLRAFSDRVSKEELVYKLSEGKLSGYGYNCRPTKIGVPLGRVTRPCKPEEASLAVIRPGSVPEEICAIVGGKGFERMAKGYFDSGIFAAGVGRGLLNTCSPSRFCREDYICQQMPDFVSSVRFNVSAPALNNLRSRKIGFCTPTYFVYQLRLDGHPNPR
;
A
#
# COMPACT_ATOMS: atom_id res chain seq x y z
N MET A 1 -10.86 -4.57 -26.02
CA MET A 1 -10.82 -5.91 -25.38
C MET A 1 -10.53 -6.92 -26.48
N GLN A 2 -9.52 -7.77 -26.31
CA GLN A 2 -9.00 -8.63 -27.40
C GLN A 2 -9.19 -10.14 -27.15
N SER A 3 -9.72 -10.54 -25.98
CA SER A 3 -9.98 -11.94 -25.62
C SER A 3 -11.09 -12.06 -24.56
N GLY A 4 -11.66 -13.26 -24.40
CA GLY A 4 -12.64 -13.55 -23.35
C GLY A 4 -12.07 -13.44 -21.94
N ALA A 5 -10.83 -13.89 -21.73
CA ALA A 5 -10.13 -13.72 -20.45
C ALA A 5 -9.95 -12.24 -20.09
N GLY A 6 -9.62 -11.39 -21.08
CA GLY A 6 -9.54 -9.94 -20.88
C GLY A 6 -10.89 -9.29 -20.53
N LEU A 7 -12.01 -9.80 -21.07
CA LEU A 7 -13.35 -9.35 -20.71
C LEU A 7 -13.69 -9.69 -19.26
N LEU A 8 -13.46 -10.95 -18.85
CA LEU A 8 -13.70 -11.37 -17.47
C LEU A 8 -12.86 -10.56 -16.48
N GLU A 9 -11.59 -10.31 -16.80
CA GLU A 9 -10.72 -9.49 -15.94
C GLU A 9 -11.23 -8.05 -15.82
N ARG A 10 -11.77 -7.47 -16.90
CA ARG A 10 -12.40 -6.14 -16.82
C ARG A 10 -13.67 -6.12 -16.00
N LEU A 11 -14.48 -7.16 -16.06
CA LEU A 11 -15.66 -7.28 -15.19
C LEU A 11 -15.25 -7.43 -13.73
N ASN A 12 -14.25 -8.28 -13.44
CA ASN A 12 -13.70 -8.45 -12.10
C ASN A 12 -13.18 -7.13 -11.53
N THR A 13 -12.34 -6.42 -12.28
CA THR A 13 -11.77 -5.13 -11.85
C THR A 13 -12.77 -3.97 -11.82
N SER A 14 -13.98 -4.16 -12.34
CA SER A 14 -15.10 -3.20 -12.22
C SER A 14 -16.03 -3.51 -11.04
N SER A 15 -15.78 -4.60 -10.29
CA SER A 15 -16.53 -4.94 -9.08
C SER A 15 -15.95 -4.24 -7.84
N CYS A 16 -16.71 -4.18 -6.75
CA CYS A 16 -16.21 -3.67 -5.46
C CYS A 16 -14.92 -4.40 -5.04
N MET A 17 -14.91 -5.73 -5.11
CA MET A 17 -13.75 -6.54 -4.76
C MET A 17 -12.56 -6.25 -5.68
N GLY A 18 -12.81 -6.10 -6.98
CA GLY A 18 -11.78 -5.74 -7.95
C GLY A 18 -11.16 -4.37 -7.68
N CYS A 19 -11.96 -3.36 -7.35
CA CYS A 19 -11.45 -2.05 -6.94
C CYS A 19 -10.52 -2.19 -5.73
N HIS A 20 -10.93 -2.92 -4.68
CA HIS A 20 -10.09 -3.19 -3.51
C HIS A 20 -8.78 -3.95 -3.81
N GLN A 21 -8.73 -4.70 -4.91
CA GLN A 21 -7.58 -5.52 -5.30
C GLN A 21 -6.68 -4.86 -6.37
N SER A 22 -7.08 -3.73 -6.95
CA SER A 22 -6.42 -3.17 -8.14
C SER A 22 -5.74 -1.82 -7.91
N SER A 23 -4.68 -1.80 -7.09
CA SER A 23 -3.86 -0.60 -6.82
C SER A 23 -4.63 0.62 -6.28
N SER A 24 -5.87 0.44 -5.83
CA SER A 24 -6.52 1.38 -4.92
C SER A 24 -5.91 1.24 -3.53
N THR A 25 -6.05 2.26 -2.67
CA THR A 25 -5.60 2.14 -1.28
C THR A 25 -6.78 1.67 -0.44
N ALA A 26 -6.83 0.38 -0.11
CA ALA A 26 -7.97 -0.25 0.55
C ALA A 26 -9.34 0.07 -0.10
N GLY A 27 -9.41 0.10 -1.44
CA GLY A 27 -10.63 0.43 -2.18
C GLY A 27 -10.82 1.93 -2.46
N PHE A 28 -10.04 2.80 -1.80
CA PHE A 28 -10.15 4.24 -1.98
C PHE A 28 -9.22 4.75 -3.09
N HIS A 29 -9.76 5.69 -3.86
CA HIS A 29 -9.06 6.39 -4.95
C HIS A 29 -8.50 7.73 -4.47
N PHE A 30 -9.35 8.51 -3.80
CA PHE A 30 -9.02 9.79 -3.19
C PHE A 30 -9.07 9.61 -1.68
N LEU A 31 -7.94 9.87 -1.03
CA LEU A 31 -7.79 9.77 0.42
C LEU A 31 -7.99 11.14 1.07
N GLY A 32 -7.78 12.21 0.29
CA GLY A 32 -7.90 13.59 0.73
C GLY A 32 -6.59 14.14 1.30
N VAL A 33 -6.55 15.46 1.50
CA VAL A 33 -5.48 16.14 2.21
C VAL A 33 -6.00 16.50 3.59
N ASP A 34 -5.20 16.26 4.62
CA ASP A 34 -5.57 16.65 5.99
C ASP A 34 -5.67 18.17 6.11
N ARG A 35 -6.75 18.64 6.77
CA ARG A 35 -7.13 20.05 6.83
C ARG A 35 -6.85 20.61 8.22
N PHE A 36 -5.80 21.41 8.34
CA PHE A 36 -5.44 22.08 9.60
C PHE A 36 -6.22 23.38 9.84
N ASP A 37 -6.97 23.84 8.84
CA ASP A 37 -7.80 25.05 8.88
C ASP A 37 -9.25 24.76 9.29
N PHE A 38 -9.57 23.51 9.64
CA PHE A 38 -10.93 23.10 9.98
C PHE A 38 -11.23 23.24 11.48
N GLY A 39 -11.54 24.46 11.93
CA GLY A 39 -11.94 24.74 13.30
C GLY A 39 -11.49 26.12 13.79
N ARG A 40 -11.66 26.39 15.09
CA ARG A 40 -11.27 27.68 15.68
C ARG A 40 -9.80 27.75 16.11
N ASP A 41 -9.13 26.61 16.20
CA ASP A 41 -7.76 26.49 16.68
C ASP A 41 -6.97 25.49 15.81
N ALA A 42 -6.09 26.03 14.96
CA ALA A 42 -5.28 25.25 14.03
C ALA A 42 -4.21 24.40 14.73
N ASP A 43 -3.70 24.85 15.88
CA ASP A 43 -2.70 24.10 16.65
C ASP A 43 -3.35 22.93 17.37
N ALA A 44 -4.57 23.11 17.90
CA ALA A 44 -5.34 22.00 18.46
C ALA A 44 -5.63 20.91 17.40
N ILE A 45 -5.97 21.31 16.17
CA ILE A 45 -6.21 20.36 15.07
C ILE A 45 -4.92 19.64 14.68
N ARG A 46 -3.81 20.37 14.51
CA ARG A 46 -2.49 19.77 14.22
C ARG A 46 -2.12 18.74 15.28
N ASN A 47 -2.22 19.10 16.56
CA ASN A 47 -1.94 18.20 17.67
C ASN A 47 -2.88 16.98 17.69
N ALA A 48 -4.14 17.15 17.30
CA ALA A 48 -5.11 16.06 17.22
C ALA A 48 -4.90 15.15 16.01
N LEU A 49 -4.19 15.58 14.98
CA LEU A 49 -3.89 14.76 13.79
C LEU A 49 -2.48 14.16 13.82
N ASP A 50 -1.59 14.67 14.67
CA ASP A 50 -0.21 14.21 14.76
C ASP A 50 -0.12 12.70 15.08
N GLY A 51 0.50 11.95 14.17
CA GLY A 51 0.53 10.48 14.22
C GLY A 51 -0.55 9.78 13.38
N ASN A 52 -1.40 10.54 12.69
CA ASN A 52 -2.44 10.01 11.81
C ASN A 52 -2.53 10.74 10.45
N GLU A 53 -1.55 11.57 10.09
CA GLU A 53 -1.55 12.35 8.84
C GLU A 53 -1.17 11.53 7.60
N LEU A 54 -1.81 11.82 6.47
CA LEU A 54 -1.47 11.28 5.16
C LEU A 54 -0.36 12.11 4.52
N GLN A 55 0.62 11.41 3.96
CA GLN A 55 1.64 12.07 3.15
C GLN A 55 1.21 12.23 1.69
N LEU A 56 0.44 11.28 1.15
CA LEU A 56 -0.08 11.29 -0.21
C LEU A 56 -1.61 11.20 -0.20
N PRO A 57 -2.32 12.05 -0.98
CA PRO A 57 -3.77 12.15 -0.90
C PRO A 57 -4.52 11.22 -1.87
N PHE A 58 -3.83 10.34 -2.58
CA PHE A 58 -4.39 9.48 -3.63
C PHE A 58 -3.72 8.10 -3.65
N SER A 59 -4.44 7.12 -4.19
CA SER A 59 -3.93 5.77 -4.40
C SER A 59 -2.93 5.69 -5.58
N PRO A 60 -2.10 4.63 -5.65
CA PRO A 60 -1.25 4.38 -6.81
C PRO A 60 -2.04 4.35 -8.13
N HIS A 61 -3.24 3.77 -8.13
CA HIS A 61 -4.13 3.75 -9.30
C HIS A 61 -4.50 5.16 -9.78
N VAL A 62 -4.98 6.02 -8.88
CA VAL A 62 -5.36 7.39 -9.24
C VAL A 62 -4.15 8.14 -9.77
N TYR A 63 -3.00 8.00 -9.11
CA TYR A 63 -1.77 8.64 -9.57
C TYR A 63 -1.41 8.25 -11.01
N ALA A 64 -1.44 6.95 -11.32
CA ALA A 64 -1.17 6.46 -12.67
C ALA A 64 -2.18 7.00 -13.71
N GLU A 65 -3.44 7.18 -13.31
CA GLU A 65 -4.51 7.72 -14.17
C GLU A 65 -4.47 9.24 -14.37
N LEU A 66 -3.86 10.02 -13.46
CA LEU A 66 -3.85 11.48 -13.55
C LEU A 66 -3.19 11.97 -14.85
N VAL A 67 -2.10 11.34 -15.28
CA VAL A 67 -1.39 11.70 -16.53
C VAL A 67 -2.29 11.46 -17.74
N ARG A 68 -2.94 10.29 -17.81
CA ARG A 68 -3.86 9.96 -18.91
C ARG A 68 -5.04 10.92 -18.97
N ARG A 69 -5.64 11.21 -17.81
CA ARG A 69 -6.80 12.11 -17.70
C ARG A 69 -6.45 13.53 -18.12
N LYS A 70 -5.26 14.00 -17.76
CA LYS A 70 -4.74 15.30 -18.19
C LYS A 70 -4.63 15.35 -19.72
N ASP A 71 -3.90 14.41 -20.33
CA ASP A 71 -3.75 14.35 -21.80
C ASP A 71 -5.12 14.25 -22.50
N TYR A 72 -6.00 13.37 -22.00
CA TYR A 72 -7.36 13.22 -22.55
C TYR A 72 -8.13 14.56 -22.56
N VAL A 73 -8.17 15.26 -21.43
CA VAL A 73 -8.88 16.54 -21.30
C VAL A 73 -8.25 17.64 -22.16
N GLU A 74 -6.92 17.70 -22.23
CA GLU A 74 -6.18 18.65 -23.08
C GLU A 74 -6.47 18.41 -24.58
N ARG A 75 -6.51 17.16 -25.04
CA ARG A 75 -6.88 16.84 -26.42
C ARG A 75 -8.32 17.26 -26.74
N VAL A 76 -9.26 16.93 -25.85
CA VAL A 76 -10.67 17.31 -26.01
C VAL A 76 -10.84 18.82 -26.05
N SER A 77 -10.16 19.57 -25.17
CA SER A 77 -10.26 21.03 -25.14
C SER A 77 -9.70 21.70 -26.41
N LEU A 78 -8.75 21.04 -27.08
CA LEU A 78 -8.19 21.47 -28.37
C LEU A 78 -8.99 20.98 -29.59
N GLY A 79 -10.13 20.31 -29.41
CA GLY A 79 -10.92 19.73 -30.49
C GLY A 79 -10.26 18.53 -31.18
N GLN A 80 -9.27 17.91 -30.54
CA GLN A 80 -8.54 16.76 -31.06
C GLN A 80 -9.16 15.45 -30.54
N ALA A 81 -8.93 14.36 -31.27
CA ALA A 81 -9.34 13.03 -30.82
C ALA A 81 -8.44 12.57 -29.65
N PRO A 82 -8.99 12.32 -28.44
CA PRO A 82 -8.21 11.84 -27.32
C PRO A 82 -7.97 10.34 -27.38
N ASN A 83 -6.96 9.84 -26.65
CA ASN A 83 -6.75 8.39 -26.50
C ASN A 83 -7.84 7.77 -25.60
N SER A 84 -8.72 6.96 -26.18
CA SER A 84 -9.82 6.29 -25.46
C SER A 84 -9.41 4.99 -24.76
N PHE A 85 -8.16 4.54 -24.93
CA PHE A 85 -7.67 3.35 -24.27
C PHE A 85 -7.66 3.53 -22.75
N ARG A 86 -8.32 2.60 -22.05
CA ARG A 86 -8.32 2.55 -20.58
C ARG A 86 -7.33 1.48 -20.13
N PRO A 87 -6.30 1.80 -19.33
CA PRO A 87 -5.35 0.81 -18.83
C PRO A 87 -6.01 -0.11 -17.79
N HIS A 88 -5.37 -1.23 -17.48
CA HIS A 88 -5.79 -2.04 -16.33
C HIS A 88 -5.60 -1.23 -15.04
N PRO A 89 -6.48 -1.32 -14.03
CA PRO A 89 -6.35 -0.45 -12.87
C PRO A 89 -5.08 -0.70 -12.05
N SER A 90 -4.55 -1.93 -12.07
CA SER A 90 -3.27 -2.30 -11.48
C SER A 90 -2.02 -1.98 -12.32
N ALA A 91 -2.20 -1.32 -13.47
CA ALA A 91 -1.06 -0.94 -14.31
C ALA A 91 -0.22 0.17 -13.64
N PRO A 92 1.11 0.15 -13.80
CA PRO A 92 1.94 1.25 -13.38
C PRO A 92 1.67 2.52 -14.23
N PRO A 93 2.21 3.70 -13.84
CA PRO A 93 2.12 4.90 -14.66
C PRO A 93 2.63 4.68 -16.09
N ALA A 94 2.11 5.43 -17.06
CA ALA A 94 2.53 5.36 -18.45
C ALA A 94 2.65 6.76 -19.07
N ALA A 95 3.46 6.86 -20.11
CA ALA A 95 3.41 7.97 -21.05
C ALA A 95 2.27 7.74 -22.07
N TRP A 96 1.51 8.80 -22.36
CA TRP A 96 0.28 8.76 -23.17
C TRP A 96 0.38 9.54 -24.48
N GLU A 97 1.59 9.97 -24.85
CA GLU A 97 1.86 10.81 -26.02
C GLU A 97 1.55 10.14 -27.36
N SER A 98 1.51 8.80 -27.39
CA SER A 98 1.22 7.99 -28.57
C SER A 98 -0.12 7.27 -28.47
N GLY A 99 -0.61 6.69 -29.57
CA GLY A 99 -1.83 5.87 -29.57
C GLY A 99 -1.76 4.67 -28.62
N ASN A 100 -0.55 4.22 -28.24
CA ASN A 100 -0.33 3.15 -27.27
C ASN A 100 0.37 3.68 -26.00
N PRO A 101 -0.07 3.28 -24.79
CA PRO A 101 0.62 3.67 -23.56
C PRO A 101 1.98 3.00 -23.44
N ALA A 102 3.00 3.79 -23.07
CA ALA A 102 4.32 3.28 -22.70
C ALA A 102 4.43 3.24 -21.16
N TYR A 103 4.14 2.07 -20.59
CA TYR A 103 4.18 1.86 -19.14
C TYR A 103 5.61 1.89 -18.59
N VAL A 104 5.77 2.46 -17.39
CA VAL A 104 6.99 2.24 -16.60
C VAL A 104 7.00 0.80 -16.10
N VAL A 105 8.19 0.24 -15.85
CA VAL A 105 8.32 -1.11 -15.27
C VAL A 105 7.76 -1.15 -13.84
N ALA A 106 7.09 -2.25 -13.48
CA ALA A 106 6.49 -2.40 -12.16
C ALA A 106 7.58 -2.64 -11.08
N GLY A 107 7.54 -1.85 -10.01
CA GLY A 107 8.50 -1.89 -8.91
C GLY A 107 8.19 -2.95 -7.85
N ASP A 108 8.96 -2.93 -6.76
CA ASP A 108 8.80 -3.86 -5.64
C ASP A 108 7.37 -3.84 -5.11
N ASN A 109 6.81 -5.02 -4.84
CA ASN A 109 5.44 -5.23 -4.39
C ASN A 109 4.31 -4.76 -5.33
N MET A 110 4.60 -4.19 -6.50
CA MET A 110 3.55 -3.78 -7.42
C MET A 110 2.88 -5.01 -8.07
N PRO A 111 1.60 -4.90 -8.45
CA PRO A 111 0.92 -5.95 -9.21
C PRO A 111 1.58 -6.22 -10.57
N CYS A 112 1.50 -7.46 -11.03
CA CYS A 112 2.03 -7.89 -12.32
C CYS A 112 1.15 -8.97 -12.96
N PRO A 113 1.08 -9.06 -14.30
CA PRO A 113 0.30 -10.09 -14.97
C PRO A 113 0.97 -11.48 -14.83
N LEU A 114 0.24 -12.48 -14.34
CA LEU A 114 0.76 -13.84 -14.13
C LEU A 114 0.65 -14.75 -15.35
N ASN A 115 -0.45 -14.66 -16.09
CA ASN A 115 -0.70 -15.54 -17.22
C ASN A 115 -0.33 -14.88 -18.55
N ALA A 116 -0.04 -15.72 -19.56
CA ALA A 116 0.41 -15.25 -20.87
C ALA A 116 -0.61 -14.34 -21.56
N ASP A 117 -1.91 -14.67 -21.45
CA ASP A 117 -3.00 -13.91 -22.07
C ASP A 117 -3.05 -12.47 -21.57
N LEU A 118 -3.04 -12.27 -20.24
CA LEU A 118 -3.01 -10.94 -19.66
C LEU A 118 -1.66 -10.27 -19.87
N ALA A 119 -0.54 -10.98 -19.74
CA ALA A 119 0.80 -10.41 -19.91
C ALA A 119 1.00 -9.84 -21.32
N GLN A 120 0.55 -10.56 -22.36
CA GLN A 120 0.65 -10.11 -23.74
C GLN A 120 -0.21 -8.88 -24.01
N ALA A 121 -1.39 -8.78 -23.39
CA ALA A 121 -2.32 -7.65 -23.53
C ALA A 121 -1.95 -6.44 -22.64
N ALA A 122 -1.38 -6.68 -21.46
CA ALA A 122 -1.07 -5.65 -20.46
C ALA A 122 0.07 -4.72 -20.90
N LYS A 123 1.10 -5.25 -21.56
CA LYS A 123 2.28 -4.47 -21.99
C LYS A 123 3.06 -3.82 -20.83
N TRP A 124 2.96 -4.33 -19.60
CA TRP A 124 3.88 -4.05 -18.50
C TRP A 124 4.30 -5.35 -17.81
N SER A 125 5.45 -5.31 -17.14
CA SER A 125 6.02 -6.43 -16.40
C SER A 125 6.83 -5.92 -15.20
N CYS A 126 7.24 -6.85 -14.34
CA CYS A 126 8.13 -6.54 -13.22
C CYS A 126 9.50 -6.04 -13.70
N ASN A 127 10.11 -5.17 -12.89
CA ASN A 127 11.41 -4.60 -13.19
C ASN A 127 12.52 -5.67 -13.18
N ALA A 128 12.90 -6.13 -14.37
CA ALA A 128 13.96 -7.11 -14.57
C ALA A 128 15.34 -6.60 -14.12
N THR A 129 15.62 -5.28 -14.20
CA THR A 129 16.91 -4.73 -13.76
C THR A 129 17.08 -4.76 -12.24
N ARG A 130 15.97 -4.84 -11.49
CA ARG A 130 15.95 -5.07 -10.04
C ARG A 130 15.85 -6.56 -9.66
N ASN A 131 15.88 -7.46 -10.64
CA ASN A 131 15.71 -8.89 -10.45
C ASN A 131 14.39 -9.24 -9.74
N LEU A 132 13.30 -8.61 -10.21
CA LEU A 132 11.95 -8.87 -9.71
C LEU A 132 11.25 -9.93 -10.56
N THR A 133 10.61 -10.89 -9.90
CA THR A 133 9.81 -11.95 -10.55
C THR A 133 8.35 -11.79 -10.20
N CYS A 134 7.47 -11.96 -11.18
CA CYS A 134 6.03 -11.97 -10.94
C CYS A 134 5.62 -13.28 -10.26
N GLN A 135 5.10 -13.22 -9.04
CA GLN A 135 4.71 -14.40 -8.26
C GLN A 135 3.28 -14.30 -7.73
N ALA A 136 2.56 -15.43 -7.73
CA ALA A 136 1.27 -15.56 -7.08
C ALA A 136 1.48 -15.74 -5.57
N LEU A 137 1.49 -14.63 -4.82
CA LEU A 137 1.63 -14.69 -3.36
C LEU A 137 0.35 -15.15 -2.66
N VAL A 138 -0.79 -15.08 -3.33
CA VAL A 138 -2.05 -15.65 -2.87
C VAL A 138 -2.57 -16.58 -3.95
N THR A 139 -2.88 -17.81 -3.57
CA THR A 139 -3.48 -18.81 -4.49
C THR A 139 -4.78 -19.36 -3.91
N ASN A 140 -5.70 -19.75 -4.78
CA ASN A 140 -6.95 -20.40 -4.43
C ASN A 140 -7.17 -21.53 -5.45
N ALA A 141 -7.45 -22.75 -5.00
CA ALA A 141 -7.66 -23.87 -5.93
C ALA A 141 -8.96 -23.74 -6.74
N ALA A 142 -9.96 -23.01 -6.21
CA ALA A 142 -11.24 -22.80 -6.86
C ALA A 142 -11.23 -21.65 -7.87
N THR A 143 -10.23 -20.75 -7.82
CA THR A 143 -10.16 -19.55 -8.68
C THR A 143 -8.73 -19.22 -9.07
N SER A 144 -8.48 -18.93 -10.35
CA SER A 144 -7.17 -18.46 -10.80
C SER A 144 -7.04 -16.95 -10.61
N SER A 145 -5.89 -16.51 -10.07
CA SER A 145 -5.52 -15.09 -10.08
C SER A 145 -4.83 -14.73 -11.39
N ASN A 146 -5.29 -13.66 -12.04
CA ASN A 146 -4.64 -13.13 -13.24
C ASN A 146 -3.47 -12.20 -12.91
N LEU A 147 -3.41 -11.72 -11.66
CA LEU A 147 -2.35 -10.86 -11.15
C LEU A 147 -1.55 -11.52 -10.03
N GLY A 148 -0.26 -11.24 -10.04
CA GLY A 148 0.68 -11.58 -8.98
C GLY A 148 1.31 -10.30 -8.46
N GLN A 149 2.38 -10.47 -7.70
CA GLN A 149 3.15 -9.38 -7.15
C GLN A 149 4.60 -9.45 -7.66
N CYS A 150 5.22 -8.30 -7.91
CA CYS A 150 6.64 -8.22 -8.21
C CYS A 150 7.45 -8.45 -6.93
N VAL A 151 8.06 -9.64 -6.85
CA VAL A 151 8.82 -10.13 -5.70
C VAL A 151 10.31 -10.04 -6.00
N ALA A 152 11.07 -9.40 -5.11
CA ALA A 152 12.51 -9.29 -5.23
C ALA A 152 13.20 -10.62 -4.94
N ALA A 153 14.34 -10.88 -5.57
CA ALA A 153 15.20 -12.01 -5.23
C ALA A 153 15.71 -11.93 -3.76
N ALA A 154 16.03 -13.07 -3.15
CA ALA A 154 16.36 -13.15 -1.72
C ALA A 154 17.56 -12.29 -1.29
N GLN A 155 18.52 -12.04 -2.18
CA GLN A 155 19.66 -11.15 -1.93
C GLN A 155 19.31 -9.66 -1.93
N ASN A 156 18.13 -9.29 -2.46
CA ASN A 156 17.63 -7.93 -2.57
C ASN A 156 16.50 -7.65 -1.55
N VAL A 157 16.44 -8.44 -0.48
CA VAL A 157 15.44 -8.25 0.58
C VAL A 157 15.63 -6.89 1.25
N ALA A 158 14.54 -6.12 1.30
CA ALA A 158 14.45 -4.82 1.95
C ALA A 158 13.17 -4.73 2.80
N ALA A 159 13.13 -3.77 3.72
CA ALA A 159 11.95 -3.47 4.51
C ALA A 159 10.76 -3.08 3.64
N GLY A 160 9.57 -3.51 4.07
CA GLY A 160 8.32 -3.28 3.36
C GLY A 160 7.92 -4.35 2.35
N LEU A 161 8.83 -5.24 1.94
CA LEU A 161 8.49 -6.35 1.05
C LEU A 161 7.49 -7.32 1.71
N SER A 162 6.61 -7.90 0.89
CA SER A 162 5.84 -9.10 1.31
C SER A 162 6.81 -10.21 1.71
N CYS A 163 6.57 -10.88 2.82
CA CYS A 163 7.41 -12.00 3.25
C CYS A 163 6.64 -13.30 3.46
N ARG A 164 5.32 -13.28 3.27
CA ARG A 164 4.45 -14.46 3.32
C ARG A 164 3.70 -14.65 2.01
N SER A 165 3.40 -15.90 1.71
CA SER A 165 2.41 -16.31 0.73
C SER A 165 1.32 -17.14 1.40
N ASN A 166 0.11 -17.07 0.87
CA ASN A 166 -1.07 -17.70 1.43
C ASN A 166 -1.78 -18.59 0.40
N VAL A 167 -2.24 -19.75 0.84
CA VAL A 167 -3.24 -20.54 0.12
C VAL A 167 -4.59 -20.28 0.78
N ILE A 168 -5.55 -19.82 -0.01
CA ILE A 168 -6.92 -19.58 0.42
C ILE A 168 -7.76 -20.82 0.14
N GLU A 169 -8.50 -21.22 1.15
CA GLU A 169 -9.50 -22.26 1.06
C GLU A 169 -10.89 -21.62 0.97
N ASP A 170 -11.51 -21.78 -0.20
CA ASP A 170 -12.82 -21.23 -0.53
C ASP A 170 -13.94 -22.04 0.12
N SER A 171 -14.62 -21.42 1.06
CA SER A 171 -15.73 -22.02 1.81
C SER A 171 -16.99 -22.19 0.96
N THR A 172 -17.17 -21.34 -0.05
CA THR A 172 -18.29 -21.39 -0.99
C THR A 172 -18.11 -22.59 -1.92
N ALA A 173 -16.90 -22.78 -2.48
CA ALA A 173 -16.59 -23.93 -3.34
C ALA A 173 -16.82 -25.27 -2.63
N LYS A 174 -16.49 -25.37 -1.33
CA LYS A 174 -16.76 -26.57 -0.51
C LYS A 174 -18.24 -26.88 -0.31
N THR A 175 -19.11 -25.87 -0.34
CA THR A 175 -20.53 -25.99 0.02
C THR A 175 -21.48 -25.78 -1.17
N ALA A 176 -20.93 -25.48 -2.35
CA ALA A 176 -21.66 -25.15 -3.58
C ALA A 176 -22.69 -26.21 -3.99
N ALA A 177 -22.42 -27.50 -3.71
CA ALA A 177 -23.37 -28.59 -3.96
C ALA A 177 -24.70 -28.44 -3.21
N ASN A 178 -24.70 -27.75 -2.07
CA ASN A 178 -25.87 -27.61 -1.19
C ASN A 178 -26.52 -26.22 -1.25
N ASN A 179 -25.93 -25.24 -1.92
CA ASN A 179 -26.51 -23.90 -2.10
C ASN A 179 -25.93 -23.15 -3.31
N PRO A 180 -26.46 -23.39 -4.53
CA PRO A 180 -25.97 -22.76 -5.75
C PRO A 180 -26.21 -21.25 -5.83
N LEU A 181 -27.07 -20.68 -4.97
CA LEU A 181 -27.34 -19.24 -4.88
C LEU A 181 -26.49 -18.52 -3.83
N GLY A 182 -25.62 -19.25 -3.11
CA GLY A 182 -24.82 -18.72 -1.99
C GLY A 182 -23.55 -17.98 -2.39
N PHE A 183 -23.35 -17.65 -3.67
CA PHE A 183 -22.14 -16.99 -4.16
C PHE A 183 -21.87 -15.70 -3.35
N ASN A 184 -20.70 -15.61 -2.72
CA ASN A 184 -20.22 -14.53 -1.86
C ASN A 184 -20.89 -14.33 -0.48
N LEU A 185 -22.07 -14.88 -0.20
CA LEU A 185 -22.70 -14.73 1.12
C LEU A 185 -21.89 -15.38 2.25
N ARG A 186 -20.96 -16.29 1.92
CA ARG A 186 -20.09 -16.99 2.88
C ARG A 186 -18.60 -16.66 2.71
N ALA A 187 -18.23 -15.63 1.95
CA ALA A 187 -16.81 -15.26 1.79
C ALA A 187 -16.10 -14.94 3.12
N PHE A 188 -16.84 -14.50 4.16
CA PHE A 188 -16.31 -14.32 5.52
C PHE A 188 -15.86 -15.64 6.21
N SER A 189 -16.30 -16.80 5.69
CA SER A 189 -15.84 -18.11 6.16
C SER A 189 -14.62 -18.66 5.43
N ASP A 190 -14.09 -17.95 4.43
CA ASP A 190 -12.83 -18.33 3.78
C ASP A 190 -11.67 -18.29 4.77
N ARG A 191 -10.71 -19.19 4.60
CA ARG A 191 -9.57 -19.33 5.52
C ARG A 191 -8.27 -19.40 4.75
N VAL A 192 -7.19 -18.94 5.39
CA VAL A 192 -5.83 -19.28 4.97
C VAL A 192 -5.57 -20.71 5.42
N SER A 193 -5.46 -21.65 4.49
CA SER A 193 -5.18 -23.06 4.79
C SER A 193 -3.69 -23.36 4.90
N LYS A 194 -2.86 -22.54 4.24
CA LYS A 194 -1.39 -22.64 4.28
C LYS A 194 -0.76 -21.27 4.20
N GLU A 195 0.25 -21.03 5.04
CA GLU A 195 1.07 -19.81 5.03
C GLU A 195 2.54 -20.21 4.96
N GLU A 196 3.27 -19.66 3.99
CA GLU A 196 4.70 -19.95 3.77
C GLU A 196 5.52 -18.68 3.76
N LEU A 197 6.82 -18.79 4.06
CA LEU A 197 7.76 -17.69 3.94
C LEU A 197 8.25 -17.58 2.50
N VAL A 198 8.16 -16.37 1.93
CA VAL A 198 8.74 -16.04 0.62
C VAL A 198 10.27 -15.98 0.71
N TYR A 199 10.79 -15.56 1.85
CA TYR A 199 12.21 -15.40 2.14
C TYR A 199 12.60 -16.20 3.38
N LYS A 200 13.82 -16.74 3.42
CA LYS A 200 14.38 -17.40 4.62
C LYS A 200 14.72 -16.38 5.71
N LEU A 201 13.70 -15.77 6.31
CA LEU A 201 13.82 -14.76 7.37
C LEU A 201 13.36 -15.34 8.70
N SER A 202 13.97 -14.86 9.77
CA SER A 202 13.46 -15.14 11.11
C SER A 202 12.11 -14.45 11.32
N GLU A 203 11.37 -14.93 12.32
CA GLU A 203 10.12 -14.33 12.78
C GLU A 203 10.14 -14.12 14.29
N GLY A 204 9.17 -13.37 14.81
CA GLY A 204 9.02 -13.15 16.25
C GLY A 204 9.47 -11.76 16.69
N LYS A 205 10.04 -11.66 17.89
CA LYS A 205 10.45 -10.38 18.46
C LYS A 205 11.62 -9.81 17.64
N LEU A 206 11.48 -8.56 17.20
CA LEU A 206 12.56 -7.85 16.53
C LEU A 206 13.74 -7.72 17.50
N SER A 207 14.89 -8.27 17.10
CA SER A 207 16.15 -8.24 17.86
C SER A 207 17.33 -8.06 16.91
N GLY A 208 18.37 -7.35 17.35
CA GLY A 208 19.49 -6.97 16.51
C GLY A 208 19.09 -6.06 15.34
N TYR A 209 19.84 -6.13 14.24
CA TYR A 209 19.60 -5.32 13.02
C TYR A 209 19.39 -6.19 11.77
N GLY A 210 19.06 -7.46 11.93
CA GLY A 210 18.72 -8.36 10.83
C GLY A 210 17.26 -8.21 10.39
N TYR A 211 16.98 -8.42 9.11
CA TYR A 211 15.60 -8.49 8.62
C TYR A 211 14.84 -9.66 9.22
N ASN A 212 13.58 -9.39 9.54
CA ASN A 212 12.62 -10.32 10.12
C ASN A 212 11.30 -10.21 9.34
N CYS A 213 10.60 -11.33 9.19
CA CYS A 213 9.25 -11.32 8.64
C CYS A 213 8.24 -11.10 9.77
N ARG A 214 7.49 -10.00 9.70
CA ARG A 214 6.35 -9.78 10.59
C ARG A 214 5.12 -10.46 10.00
N PRO A 215 4.47 -11.38 10.73
CA PRO A 215 3.48 -12.28 10.16
C PRO A 215 2.12 -11.61 9.93
N THR A 216 1.26 -12.26 9.15
CA THR A 216 -0.09 -11.77 8.81
C THR A 216 -0.99 -11.53 10.03
N LYS A 217 -0.86 -12.38 11.06
CA LYS A 217 -1.71 -12.38 12.26
C LYS A 217 -1.70 -11.09 13.09
N ILE A 218 -0.73 -10.19 12.89
CA ILE A 218 -0.68 -8.89 13.57
C ILE A 218 -1.29 -7.77 12.72
N GLY A 219 -2.10 -8.15 11.73
CA GLY A 219 -2.82 -7.27 10.81
C GLY A 219 -2.04 -6.94 9.54
N VAL A 220 -0.79 -7.34 9.40
CA VAL A 220 0.10 -6.97 8.28
C VAL A 220 -0.10 -7.94 7.10
N PRO A 221 -0.86 -7.62 6.04
CA PRO A 221 -1.23 -8.63 5.04
C PRO A 221 0.01 -9.16 4.32
N LEU A 222 0.05 -10.46 3.94
CA LEU A 222 1.23 -11.13 3.34
C LEU A 222 2.54 -10.95 4.12
N GLY A 223 2.43 -10.64 5.41
CA GLY A 223 3.53 -10.19 6.22
C GLY A 223 4.27 -8.97 5.67
N ARG A 224 5.26 -8.52 6.44
CA ARG A 224 6.15 -7.42 6.05
C ARG A 224 7.55 -7.68 6.56
N VAL A 225 8.52 -7.59 5.65
CA VAL A 225 9.94 -7.51 6.02
C VAL A 225 10.17 -6.22 6.79
N THR A 226 10.81 -6.30 7.96
CA THR A 226 11.23 -5.14 8.75
C THR A 226 12.37 -5.55 9.67
N ARG A 227 13.06 -4.55 10.23
CA ARG A 227 14.07 -4.74 11.29
C ARG A 227 14.07 -3.56 12.26
N PRO A 228 14.68 -3.66 13.44
CA PRO A 228 15.00 -2.49 14.24
C PRO A 228 15.84 -1.49 13.46
N CYS A 229 15.61 -0.21 13.73
CA CYS A 229 16.44 0.85 13.18
C CYS A 229 17.81 0.86 13.85
N LYS A 230 18.86 1.07 13.07
CA LYS A 230 20.17 1.41 13.60
C LYS A 230 20.15 2.82 14.21
N PRO A 231 21.06 3.15 15.14
CA PRO A 231 21.12 4.48 15.75
C PRO A 231 21.18 5.63 14.73
N GLU A 232 21.96 5.48 13.66
CA GLU A 232 22.08 6.47 12.58
C GLU A 232 20.82 6.59 11.72
N GLU A 233 20.03 5.53 11.59
CA GLU A 233 18.75 5.54 10.88
C GLU A 233 17.64 6.17 11.73
N ALA A 234 17.70 5.99 13.05
CA ALA A 234 16.71 6.53 13.98
C ALA A 234 16.71 8.06 13.97
N SER A 235 17.86 8.73 13.89
CA SER A 235 17.89 10.20 13.81
C SER A 235 17.38 10.77 12.47
N LEU A 236 17.20 9.91 11.45
CA LEU A 236 16.89 10.26 10.06
C LEU A 236 17.97 11.14 9.37
N ALA A 237 19.12 11.35 10.01
CA ALA A 237 20.20 12.18 9.48
C ALA A 237 20.87 11.58 8.23
N VAL A 238 20.71 10.27 8.02
CA VAL A 238 21.25 9.56 6.84
C VAL A 238 20.51 9.92 5.54
N ILE A 239 19.34 10.55 5.63
CA ILE A 239 18.52 10.92 4.46
C ILE A 239 19.12 12.17 3.83
N ARG A 240 19.89 11.98 2.75
CA ARG A 240 20.55 13.07 2.05
C ARG A 240 19.55 13.94 1.29
N PRO A 241 19.78 15.26 1.23
CA PRO A 241 19.07 16.13 0.30
C PRO A 241 19.12 15.58 -1.13
N GLY A 242 18.00 15.60 -1.84
CA GLY A 242 17.91 15.14 -3.24
C GLY A 242 17.65 13.64 -3.45
N SER A 243 17.83 12.76 -2.46
CA SER A 243 17.58 11.31 -2.61
C SER A 243 16.36 10.83 -1.82
N VAL A 244 15.44 10.06 -2.43
CA VAL A 244 14.38 9.36 -1.68
C VAL A 244 14.91 7.97 -1.32
N PRO A 245 15.15 7.66 -0.03
CA PRO A 245 15.67 6.35 0.36
C PRO A 245 14.59 5.27 0.13
N GLU A 246 14.99 4.04 -0.18
CA GLU A 246 14.03 2.92 -0.30
C GLU A 246 13.42 2.55 1.06
N GLU A 247 14.18 2.77 2.14
CA GLU A 247 13.81 2.41 3.49
C GLU A 247 13.92 3.61 4.42
N ILE A 248 13.05 3.68 5.43
CA ILE A 248 13.02 4.75 6.41
C ILE A 248 12.72 4.19 7.80
N CYS A 249 13.42 4.67 8.82
CA CYS A 249 13.10 4.34 10.20
C CYS A 249 11.83 5.10 10.61
N ALA A 250 10.73 4.39 10.80
CA ALA A 250 9.43 4.99 11.04
C ALA A 250 8.61 4.20 12.08
N ILE A 251 7.37 4.60 12.31
CA ILE A 251 6.50 4.00 13.31
C ILE A 251 6.04 2.60 12.86
N VAL A 252 6.37 1.54 13.62
CA VAL A 252 6.18 0.13 13.20
C VAL A 252 5.08 -0.63 13.98
N GLY A 253 4.40 0.03 14.91
CA GLY A 253 3.37 -0.59 15.75
C GLY A 253 3.56 -0.28 17.25
N GLY A 254 2.76 -0.93 18.09
CA GLY A 254 2.84 -0.83 19.55
C GLY A 254 1.46 -0.69 20.19
N LYS A 255 1.42 -0.67 21.52
CA LYS A 255 0.18 -0.52 22.30
C LYS A 255 -0.56 0.78 22.01
N GLY A 256 0.13 1.77 21.41
CA GLY A 256 -0.49 3.00 20.91
C GLY A 256 -1.63 2.70 19.93
N PHE A 257 -1.36 1.91 18.88
CA PHE A 257 -2.38 1.54 17.89
C PHE A 257 -3.56 0.77 18.50
N GLU A 258 -3.29 -0.16 19.42
CA GLU A 258 -4.33 -0.94 20.10
C GLU A 258 -5.23 -0.09 20.99
N ARG A 259 -4.68 0.94 21.66
CA ARG A 259 -5.45 1.84 22.50
C ARG A 259 -6.36 2.73 21.68
N MET A 260 -5.89 3.19 20.52
CA MET A 260 -6.66 4.09 19.67
C MET A 260 -7.81 3.38 18.96
N ALA A 261 -7.69 2.08 18.69
CA ALA A 261 -8.81 1.28 18.19
C ALA A 261 -10.01 1.16 19.17
N LYS A 262 -9.90 1.69 20.41
CA LYS A 262 -10.90 1.59 21.47
C LYS A 262 -11.63 2.90 21.78
N GLY A 263 -11.31 4.00 21.11
CA GLY A 263 -11.88 5.31 21.44
C GLY A 263 -11.38 6.43 20.52
N TYR A 264 -11.42 7.66 21.03
CA TYR A 264 -10.92 8.83 20.31
C TYR A 264 -9.40 8.79 20.15
N PHE A 265 -8.91 9.32 19.04
CA PHE A 265 -7.48 9.46 18.82
C PHE A 265 -6.87 10.51 19.76
N ASP A 266 -5.83 10.11 20.49
CA ASP A 266 -5.01 10.95 21.36
C ASP A 266 -3.55 10.77 20.94
N SER A 267 -2.98 11.82 20.36
CA SER A 267 -1.61 11.83 19.84
C SER A 267 -0.56 11.61 20.93
N GLY A 268 -0.81 12.06 22.17
CA GLY A 268 0.08 11.84 23.30
C GLY A 268 0.12 10.37 23.74
N ILE A 269 -1.05 9.73 23.87
CA ILE A 269 -1.17 8.29 24.18
C ILE A 269 -0.57 7.46 23.04
N PHE A 270 -0.82 7.87 21.80
CA PHE A 270 -0.24 7.24 20.61
C PHE A 270 1.30 7.33 20.65
N ALA A 271 1.87 8.52 20.77
CA ALA A 271 3.31 8.75 20.84
C ALA A 271 3.98 7.97 21.98
N ALA A 272 3.32 7.87 23.14
CA ALA A 272 3.80 7.08 24.28
C ALA A 272 3.79 5.57 24.00
N GLY A 273 2.88 5.07 23.17
CA GLY A 273 2.63 3.65 22.95
C GLY A 273 3.28 3.02 21.72
N VAL A 274 3.97 3.79 20.87
CA VAL A 274 4.52 3.31 19.60
C VAL A 274 6.03 3.07 19.61
N GLY A 275 6.48 2.12 18.80
CA GLY A 275 7.90 1.84 18.53
C GLY A 275 8.32 2.24 17.12
N ARG A 276 9.64 2.22 16.89
CA ARG A 276 10.22 2.47 15.56
C ARG A 276 10.88 1.23 14.97
N GLY A 277 10.79 1.10 13.66
CA GLY A 277 11.38 0.04 12.86
C GLY A 277 11.59 0.53 11.43
N LEU A 278 12.45 -0.16 10.69
CA LEU A 278 12.70 0.17 9.31
C LEU A 278 11.54 -0.30 8.43
N LEU A 279 10.98 0.63 7.66
CA LEU A 279 9.85 0.41 6.76
C LEU A 279 10.19 0.87 5.35
N ASN A 280 9.40 0.48 4.35
CA ASN A 280 9.50 1.07 3.03
C ASN A 280 9.00 2.52 3.03
N THR A 281 9.76 3.35 2.30
CA THR A 281 9.43 4.75 2.04
C THR A 281 8.40 4.87 0.93
N CYS A 282 7.52 5.87 1.07
CA CYS A 282 6.65 6.35 0.00
C CYS A 282 6.89 7.83 -0.30
N SER A 283 6.59 8.24 -1.53
CA SER A 283 6.76 9.59 -2.07
C SER A 283 5.94 9.75 -3.35
N PRO A 284 5.83 10.95 -3.95
CA PRO A 284 5.13 11.14 -5.22
C PRO A 284 5.65 10.25 -6.36
N SER A 285 6.90 9.76 -6.28
CA SER A 285 7.49 8.86 -7.26
C SER A 285 7.57 7.39 -6.80
N ARG A 286 7.08 7.06 -5.60
CA ARG A 286 7.12 5.68 -5.05
C ARG A 286 5.94 5.44 -4.12
N PHE A 287 5.01 4.58 -4.51
CA PHE A 287 3.79 4.32 -3.75
C PHE A 287 3.93 3.11 -2.83
N CYS A 288 3.09 3.08 -1.81
CA CYS A 288 2.89 1.89 -0.99
C CYS A 288 2.15 0.81 -1.80
N ARG A 289 2.29 -0.45 -1.35
CA ARG A 289 1.41 -1.55 -1.78
C ARG A 289 -0.06 -1.18 -1.48
N GLU A 290 -1.01 -1.68 -2.26
CA GLU A 290 -2.44 -1.32 -2.24
C GLU A 290 -3.15 -1.43 -0.87
N ASP A 291 -2.67 -2.29 0.01
CA ASP A 291 -3.18 -2.48 1.37
C ASP A 291 -2.39 -1.68 2.43
N TYR A 292 -1.45 -0.86 1.99
CA TYR A 292 -0.70 0.12 2.78
C TYR A 292 -1.02 1.54 2.33
N ILE A 293 -0.88 2.46 3.27
CA ILE A 293 -1.10 3.87 3.06
C ILE A 293 0.17 4.64 3.35
N CYS A 294 0.37 5.72 2.60
CA CYS A 294 1.53 6.58 2.76
C CYS A 294 1.27 7.57 3.90
N GLN A 295 1.84 7.27 5.07
CA GLN A 295 1.69 8.09 6.26
C GLN A 295 2.83 9.12 6.35
N GLN A 296 2.49 10.33 6.77
CA GLN A 296 3.48 11.37 7.05
C GLN A 296 4.22 11.05 8.36
N MET A 297 5.51 11.40 8.41
CA MET A 297 6.27 11.30 9.65
C MET A 297 5.69 12.27 10.70
N PRO A 298 5.27 11.77 11.89
CA PRO A 298 4.66 12.62 12.90
C PRO A 298 5.63 13.58 13.56
N ASP A 299 5.11 14.67 14.11
CA ASP A 299 5.84 15.75 14.77
C ASP A 299 6.44 15.26 16.09
N PHE A 300 5.72 14.43 16.85
CA PHE A 300 6.21 13.88 18.12
C PHE A 300 7.53 13.10 17.99
N VAL A 301 7.98 12.71 16.78
CA VAL A 301 9.30 12.08 16.60
C VAL A 301 10.47 13.04 16.87
N SER A 302 10.21 14.35 16.94
CA SER A 302 11.19 15.33 17.41
C SER A 302 11.29 15.41 18.93
N SER A 303 10.45 14.67 19.67
CA SER A 303 10.56 14.58 21.13
C SER A 303 11.89 13.93 21.55
N VAL A 304 12.30 14.18 22.80
CA VAL A 304 13.52 13.63 23.42
C VAL A 304 13.60 12.11 23.27
N ARG A 305 12.45 11.42 23.28
CA ARG A 305 12.36 9.96 23.12
C ARG A 305 12.92 9.46 21.78
N PHE A 306 12.66 10.20 20.70
CA PHE A 306 12.95 9.75 19.34
C PHE A 306 14.08 10.53 18.67
N ASN A 307 14.40 11.73 19.19
CA ASN A 307 15.57 12.52 18.86
C ASN A 307 15.77 12.77 17.35
N VAL A 308 14.68 12.99 16.61
CA VAL A 308 14.74 13.43 15.22
C VAL A 308 14.83 14.94 15.18
N SER A 309 15.79 15.47 14.41
CA SER A 309 15.95 16.92 14.29
C SER A 309 14.85 17.56 13.43
N ALA A 310 14.44 18.80 13.76
CA ALA A 310 13.52 19.57 12.94
C ALA A 310 13.98 19.71 11.46
N PRO A 311 15.27 19.95 11.15
CA PRO A 311 15.76 19.93 9.78
C PRO A 311 15.53 18.61 9.05
N ALA A 312 15.73 17.47 9.72
CA ALA A 312 15.48 16.16 9.12
C ALA A 312 13.98 15.97 8.80
N LEU A 313 13.10 16.35 9.73
CA LEU A 313 11.65 16.26 9.51
C LEU A 313 11.17 17.20 8.38
N ASN A 314 11.69 18.42 8.33
CA ASN A 314 11.40 19.38 7.25
C ASN A 314 11.89 18.89 5.88
N ASN A 315 13.03 18.17 5.83
CA ASN A 315 13.51 17.55 4.61
C ASN A 315 12.51 16.52 4.06
N LEU A 316 11.91 15.71 4.94
CA LEU A 316 10.90 14.73 4.55
C LEU A 316 9.63 15.42 4.02
N ARG A 317 9.10 16.39 4.76
CA ARG A 317 7.85 17.09 4.40
C ARG A 317 7.95 17.84 3.07
N SER A 318 9.02 18.61 2.87
CA SER A 318 9.22 19.39 1.64
C SER A 318 9.25 18.52 0.38
N ARG A 319 9.60 17.23 0.53
CA ARG A 319 9.70 16.25 -0.54
C ARG A 319 8.56 15.23 -0.55
N LYS A 320 7.61 15.39 0.37
CA LYS A 320 6.49 14.48 0.58
C LYS A 320 6.93 13.03 0.79
N ILE A 321 8.01 12.84 1.57
CA ILE A 321 8.55 11.53 1.91
C ILE A 321 7.84 11.03 3.18
N GLY A 322 7.13 9.92 3.05
CA GLY A 322 6.42 9.25 4.13
C GLY A 322 6.88 7.80 4.29
N PHE A 323 6.14 7.05 5.09
CA PHE A 323 6.37 5.63 5.29
C PHE A 323 5.09 4.83 5.06
N CYS A 324 5.24 3.60 4.59
CA CYS A 324 4.09 2.74 4.35
C CYS A 324 3.66 2.02 5.62
N THR A 325 2.46 2.35 6.08
CA THR A 325 1.79 1.70 7.19
C THR A 325 0.57 0.93 6.69
N PRO A 326 0.22 -0.22 7.27
CA PRO A 326 -1.02 -0.88 6.92
C PRO A 326 -2.24 0.04 7.05
N THR A 327 -3.14 -0.02 6.07
CA THR A 327 -4.28 0.89 5.93
C THR A 327 -5.16 0.98 7.19
N TYR A 328 -5.41 -0.14 7.87
CA TYR A 328 -6.22 -0.16 9.08
C TYR A 328 -5.62 0.66 10.23
N PHE A 329 -4.31 0.90 10.26
CA PHE A 329 -3.70 1.73 11.31
C PHE A 329 -3.92 3.23 11.15
N VAL A 330 -4.32 3.70 9.97
CA VAL A 330 -4.63 5.12 9.72
C VAL A 330 -6.15 5.27 9.58
N TYR A 331 -6.81 4.33 8.90
CA TYR A 331 -8.26 4.38 8.73
C TYR A 331 -9.06 3.98 9.97
N GLN A 332 -8.59 3.06 10.84
CA GLN A 332 -9.28 2.88 12.13
C GLN A 332 -9.20 4.13 13.01
N LEU A 333 -8.15 4.94 12.83
CA LEU A 333 -8.03 6.24 13.50
C LEU A 333 -8.88 7.33 12.82
N ARG A 334 -9.34 7.08 11.59
CA ARG A 334 -10.25 7.93 10.80
C ARG A 334 -11.66 7.34 10.66
N LEU A 335 -11.97 6.25 11.35
CA LEU A 335 -13.29 5.62 11.31
C LEU A 335 -14.28 6.57 11.98
N ASP A 336 -14.80 7.41 11.08
CA ASP A 336 -16.07 8.08 11.04
C ASP A 336 -16.50 8.76 12.32
N GLY A 337 -16.59 10.09 12.23
CA GLY A 337 -17.65 10.84 12.89
C GLY A 337 -19.06 10.39 12.46
N HIS A 338 -19.33 9.08 12.41
CA HIS A 338 -20.66 8.57 12.60
C HIS A 338 -21.15 9.23 13.89
N PRO A 339 -22.22 10.03 13.84
CA PRO A 339 -22.85 10.43 15.07
C PRO A 339 -23.14 9.14 15.84
N ASN A 340 -22.74 9.14 17.11
CA ASN A 340 -23.15 8.11 18.05
C ASN A 340 -24.68 7.97 17.90
N PRO A 341 -25.22 6.78 17.59
CA PRO A 341 -26.66 6.58 17.52
C PRO A 341 -27.33 6.60 18.90
N ARG A 342 -26.66 7.15 19.92
CA ARG A 342 -27.19 7.38 21.27
C ARG A 342 -27.29 8.87 21.53
#